data_AF-A0A8H3Z057-F1
#
_entry.id   AF-A0A8H3Z057-F1
#
_cell.length_a   1.000
_cell.length_b   1.000
_cell.length_c   1.000
_cell.angle_alpha   90.00
_cell.angle_beta   90.00
_cell.angle_gamma   90.00
#
_symmetry.space_group_name_H-M   'P 1'
#
loop_
_entity.id
_entity.type
_entity.pdbx_description
1 polymer ?
#
loop_
_entity_poly.entity_id
_entity_poly.type
_entity_poly.pdbx_seq_one_letter_code
_entity_poly.pdbx_strand_id
1 'polypeptide(L)'
;MLFPVILVLHLILAYLATAVRAAPPPPRTKPREEFSKCIEGRPDEKKGWHPVGNCDLKPNNVYFCNAGATLVHKQSQITVRAKGTPTTLVIGCDNKVFFLYCPAWEGGKFPFPECKTALQSVTNVQNDP
;
A
#
# COMPACT_ATOMS: atom_id res chain seq x y z
N MET A 1 21.50 51.49 -40.82
CA MET A 1 21.09 50.29 -41.58
C MET A 1 21.39 49.03 -40.77
N LEU A 2 20.69 48.79 -39.65
CA LEU A 2 21.04 47.69 -38.72
C LEU A 2 19.81 46.98 -38.13
N PHE A 3 18.63 47.15 -38.74
CA PHE A 3 17.37 46.60 -38.24
C PHE A 3 16.92 45.24 -38.82
N PRO A 4 17.27 44.81 -40.06
CA PRO A 4 16.68 43.59 -40.60
C PRO A 4 17.32 42.29 -40.05
N VAL A 5 18.53 42.36 -39.48
CA VAL A 5 19.30 41.18 -39.04
C VAL A 5 18.77 40.62 -37.71
N ILE A 6 18.27 41.49 -36.82
CA ILE A 6 17.81 41.09 -35.49
C ILE A 6 16.50 40.29 -35.56
N LEU A 7 15.62 40.63 -36.51
CA LEU A 7 14.31 39.97 -36.67
C LEU A 7 14.45 38.51 -37.15
N VAL A 8 15.43 38.24 -38.02
CA VAL A 8 15.67 36.89 -38.56
C VAL A 8 16.25 35.96 -37.48
N LEU A 9 17.12 36.47 -36.60
CA LEU A 9 17.73 35.67 -35.54
C LEU A 9 16.70 35.20 -34.49
N HIS A 10 15.67 36.01 -34.21
CA HIS A 10 14.60 35.65 -33.28
C HIS A 10 13.65 34.59 -33.86
N LEU A 11 13.43 34.62 -35.18
CA LEU A 11 12.65 33.59 -35.88
C LEU A 11 13.35 32.22 -35.90
N ILE A 12 14.68 32.19 -35.96
CA ILE A 12 15.44 30.94 -35.95
C ILE A 12 15.45 30.29 -34.54
N LEU A 13 15.56 31.09 -33.47
CA LEU A 13 15.50 30.54 -32.11
C LEU A 13 14.13 29.97 -31.74
N ALA A 14 13.03 30.50 -32.28
CA ALA A 14 11.69 29.94 -32.06
C ALA A 14 11.49 28.58 -32.73
N TYR A 15 12.23 28.29 -33.81
CA TYR A 15 12.08 27.06 -34.58
C TYR A 15 12.79 25.84 -33.95
N LEU A 16 13.75 26.05 -33.05
CA LEU A 16 14.54 24.97 -32.43
C LEU A 16 13.94 24.44 -31.11
N ALA A 17 12.85 25.02 -30.60
CA ALA A 17 12.28 24.65 -29.30
C ALA A 17 11.24 23.51 -29.33
N THR A 18 10.84 23.02 -30.51
CA THR A 18 9.69 22.11 -30.65
C THR A 18 10.08 20.71 -31.11
N ALA A 19 11.02 20.04 -30.43
CA ALA A 19 11.25 18.62 -30.68
C ALA A 19 11.77 17.83 -29.47
N VAL A 20 11.37 18.20 -28.24
CA VAL A 20 11.38 17.20 -27.16
C VAL A 20 10.13 16.35 -27.33
N ARG A 21 10.21 15.36 -28.23
CA ARG A 21 9.28 14.23 -28.21
C ARG A 21 9.47 13.57 -26.84
N ALA A 22 8.56 13.85 -25.92
CA ALA A 22 8.40 13.04 -24.72
C ALA A 22 8.30 11.59 -25.19
N ALA A 23 9.32 10.79 -24.90
CA ALA A 23 9.25 9.36 -25.12
C ALA A 23 7.96 8.87 -24.44
N PRO A 24 7.16 8.01 -25.11
CA PRO A 24 6.03 7.42 -24.43
C PRO A 24 6.55 6.79 -23.13
N PRO A 25 5.91 7.05 -21.97
CA PRO A 25 6.32 6.40 -20.74
C PRO A 25 6.42 4.90 -21.00
N PRO A 26 7.44 4.21 -20.44
CA PRO A 26 7.59 2.78 -20.64
C PRO A 26 6.23 2.09 -20.36
N PRO A 27 5.86 1.07 -21.13
CA PRO A 27 4.57 0.40 -20.98
C PRO A 27 4.37 0.06 -19.50
N ARG A 28 3.35 0.68 -18.89
CA ARG A 28 2.96 0.36 -17.51
C ARG A 28 2.61 -1.13 -17.51
N THR A 29 3.51 -1.94 -16.97
CA THR A 29 3.30 -3.36 -16.72
C THR A 29 2.06 -3.52 -15.86
N LYS A 30 0.94 -3.91 -16.49
CA LYS A 30 -0.37 -4.24 -15.92
C LYS A 30 -1.04 -3.17 -15.03
N PRO A 31 -2.38 -3.02 -15.09
CA PRO A 31 -3.11 -2.45 -13.97
C PRO A 31 -2.75 -3.24 -12.70
N ARG A 32 -2.07 -2.59 -11.75
CA ARG A 32 -1.82 -3.14 -10.42
C ARG A 32 -3.10 -3.00 -9.59
N GLU A 33 -4.17 -3.62 -10.04
CA GLU A 33 -5.44 -3.63 -9.33
C GLU A 33 -6.18 -4.94 -9.59
N GLU A 34 -5.71 -5.97 -8.89
CA GLU A 34 -6.57 -6.91 -8.17
C GLU A 34 -5.71 -7.51 -7.03
N PHE A 35 -5.76 -6.91 -5.85
CA PHE A 35 -5.16 -7.52 -4.65
C PHE A 35 -6.17 -8.53 -4.11
N SER A 36 -6.00 -9.81 -4.42
CA SER A 36 -6.81 -10.87 -3.83
C SER A 36 -5.94 -12.09 -3.56
N LYS A 37 -5.44 -12.19 -2.32
CA LYS A 37 -5.22 -13.45 -1.56
C LYS A 37 -5.16 -13.25 -0.04
N CYS A 38 -5.22 -12.03 0.49
CA CYS A 38 -5.58 -11.88 1.90
C CYS A 38 -7.08 -12.13 2.08
N ILE A 39 -7.46 -12.81 3.15
CA ILE A 39 -8.85 -13.08 3.52
C ILE A 39 -9.13 -12.54 4.92
N GLU A 40 -10.37 -12.12 5.14
CA GLU A 40 -10.87 -11.89 6.48
C GLU A 40 -11.21 -13.22 7.13
N GLY A 41 -10.78 -13.40 8.38
CA GLY A 41 -11.00 -14.62 9.16
C GLY A 41 -9.72 -15.30 9.61
N ARG A 42 -9.89 -16.47 10.24
CA ARG A 42 -8.81 -17.31 10.75
C ARG A 42 -8.66 -18.51 9.83
N PRO A 43 -7.44 -18.84 9.36
CA PRO A 43 -7.24 -19.99 8.50
C PRO A 43 -7.38 -21.33 9.25
N ASP A 44 -7.31 -21.33 10.59
CA ASP A 44 -7.52 -22.50 11.44
C ASP A 44 -8.20 -22.12 12.76
N GLU A 45 -9.52 -22.33 12.86
CA GLU A 45 -10.31 -21.98 14.05
C GLU A 45 -10.10 -22.94 15.23
N LYS A 46 -9.54 -24.14 14.98
CA LYS A 46 -9.43 -25.19 15.99
C LYS A 46 -8.14 -25.11 16.80
N LYS A 47 -7.14 -24.40 16.28
CA LYS A 47 -5.86 -24.16 16.98
C LYS A 47 -5.93 -22.90 17.84
N GLY A 48 -5.24 -22.95 18.97
CA GLY A 48 -4.94 -21.77 19.77
C GLY A 48 -4.05 -20.81 18.98
N TRP A 49 -4.11 -19.53 19.35
CA TRP A 49 -3.33 -18.47 18.72
C TRP A 49 -2.60 -17.70 19.80
N HIS A 50 -1.31 -17.42 19.60
CA HIS A 50 -0.53 -16.57 20.49
C HIS A 50 0.03 -15.36 19.75
N PRO A 51 0.15 -14.21 20.43
CA PRO A 51 0.79 -13.03 19.87
C PRO A 51 2.28 -13.30 19.68
N VAL A 52 2.79 -13.03 18.48
CA VAL A 52 4.22 -13.12 18.16
C VAL A 52 4.88 -11.75 18.07
N GLY A 53 4.09 -10.68 18.04
CA GLY A 53 4.60 -9.32 18.14
C GLY A 53 3.56 -8.26 17.75
N ASN A 54 3.71 -7.06 18.30
CA ASN A 54 2.89 -5.92 17.91
C ASN A 54 3.43 -5.28 16.63
N CYS A 55 2.55 -4.62 15.88
CA CYS A 55 2.94 -3.84 14.72
C CYS A 55 3.12 -2.38 15.13
N ASP A 56 4.31 -1.85 14.86
CA ASP A 56 4.64 -0.47 15.19
C ASP A 56 3.87 0.51 14.30
N LEU A 57 3.12 1.41 14.91
CA LEU A 57 2.56 2.56 14.22
C LEU A 57 3.68 3.53 13.81
N LYS A 58 3.74 3.83 12.52
CA LYS A 58 4.60 4.84 11.90
C LYS A 58 3.75 5.97 11.31
N PRO A 59 4.37 7.09 10.90
CA PRO A 59 3.65 8.21 10.29
C PRO A 59 2.77 7.78 9.11
N ASN A 60 1.73 8.55 8.85
CA ASN A 60 0.73 8.30 7.80
C ASN A 60 -0.09 7.00 8.02
N ASN A 61 -0.31 6.60 9.28
CA ASN A 61 -1.13 5.43 9.65
C ASN A 61 -0.64 4.14 9.00
N VAL A 62 0.68 3.99 8.92
CA VAL A 62 1.36 2.80 8.40
C VAL A 62 1.86 1.99 9.58
N TYR A 63 1.52 0.71 9.63
CA TYR A 63 1.92 -0.21 10.67
C TYR A 63 2.90 -1.22 10.08
N PHE A 64 4.06 -1.38 10.70
CA PHE A 64 5.05 -2.38 10.32
C PHE A 64 5.05 -3.50 11.34
N CYS A 65 4.77 -4.71 10.87
CA CYS A 65 4.74 -5.90 11.70
C CYS A 65 6.05 -6.68 11.60
N ASN A 66 6.47 -7.31 12.69
CA ASN A 66 7.71 -8.08 12.77
C ASN A 66 7.80 -9.23 11.74
N ALA A 67 6.67 -9.78 11.30
CA ALA A 67 6.63 -10.81 10.25
C ALA A 67 6.84 -10.26 8.81
N GLY A 68 7.25 -9.00 8.66
CA GLY A 68 7.46 -8.36 7.35
C GLY A 68 6.18 -7.84 6.70
N ALA A 69 5.04 -7.94 7.38
CA ALA A 69 3.77 -7.40 6.91
C ALA A 69 3.69 -5.88 7.12
N THR A 70 3.04 -5.21 6.19
CA THR A 70 2.73 -3.77 6.28
C THR A 70 1.22 -3.60 6.20
N LEU A 71 0.68 -2.85 7.13
CA LEU A 71 -0.72 -2.46 7.15
C LEU A 71 -0.82 -0.94 6.99
N VAL A 72 -1.72 -0.48 6.14
CA VAL A 72 -2.02 0.95 5.97
C VAL A 72 -3.48 1.16 6.30
N HIS A 73 -3.73 2.04 7.25
CA HIS A 73 -5.07 2.39 7.69
C HIS A 73 -5.43 3.79 7.19
N LYS A 74 -6.53 3.89 6.46
CA LYS A 74 -7.02 5.16 5.93
C LYS A 74 -8.54 5.20 6.07
N GLN A 75 -9.02 5.94 7.06
CA GLN A 75 -10.45 5.98 7.40
C GLN A 75 -10.96 4.54 7.59
N SER A 76 -12.11 4.19 7.03
CA SER A 76 -12.67 2.84 7.09
C SER A 76 -12.03 1.81 6.14
N GLN A 77 -10.80 2.03 5.69
CA GLN A 77 -10.12 1.11 4.78
C GLN A 77 -8.77 0.67 5.35
N ILE A 78 -8.57 -0.64 5.37
CA ILE A 78 -7.32 -1.26 5.77
C ILE A 78 -6.72 -1.96 4.55
N THR A 79 -5.48 -1.61 4.22
CA THR A 79 -4.70 -2.29 3.18
C THR A 79 -3.58 -3.07 3.84
N VAL A 80 -3.51 -4.37 3.59
CA VAL A 80 -2.45 -5.23 4.12
C VAL A 80 -1.60 -5.74 2.97
N ARG A 81 -0.29 -5.87 3.23
CA ARG A 81 0.65 -6.59 2.38
C ARG A 81 1.59 -7.42 3.24
N ALA A 82 1.60 -8.73 3.03
CA ALA A 82 2.58 -9.63 3.61
C ALA A 82 3.85 -9.66 2.75
N LYS A 83 5.01 -9.89 3.39
CA LYS A 83 6.28 -10.10 2.70
C LYS A 83 6.98 -11.32 3.27
N GLY A 84 7.47 -12.20 2.40
CA GLY A 84 8.31 -13.33 2.78
C GLY A 84 7.57 -14.49 3.46
N THR A 85 6.69 -14.21 4.43
CA THR A 85 5.99 -15.23 5.23
C THR A 85 4.47 -14.99 5.27
N PRO A 86 3.66 -16.06 5.37
CA PRO A 86 2.24 -15.92 5.68
C PRO A 86 2.07 -15.29 7.06
N THR A 87 1.09 -14.40 7.19
CA THR A 87 0.85 -13.66 8.42
C THR A 87 -0.63 -13.66 8.77
N THR A 88 -0.93 -13.77 10.05
CA THR A 88 -2.26 -13.49 10.59
C THR A 88 -2.17 -12.23 11.44
N LEU A 89 -3.03 -11.26 11.16
CA LEU A 89 -3.12 -10.00 11.89
C LEU A 89 -4.42 -9.94 12.67
N VAL A 90 -4.32 -9.48 13.90
CA VAL A 90 -5.44 -9.12 14.76
C VAL A 90 -5.49 -7.60 14.85
N ILE A 91 -6.62 -7.03 14.45
CA ILE A 91 -6.82 -5.58 14.39
C ILE A 91 -7.93 -5.21 15.35
N GLY A 92 -7.63 -4.39 16.34
CA GLY A 92 -8.61 -3.82 17.25
C GLY A 92 -9.00 -2.39 16.84
N CYS A 93 -10.29 -2.13 16.67
CA CYS A 93 -10.82 -0.77 16.46
C CYS A 93 -12.23 -0.67 17.05
N ASP A 94 -12.56 0.45 17.71
CA ASP A 94 -13.87 0.74 18.29
C ASP A 94 -14.53 -0.45 19.04
N ASN A 95 -13.76 -1.12 19.91
CA ASN A 95 -14.16 -2.31 20.68
C ASN A 95 -14.49 -3.57 19.85
N LYS A 96 -14.17 -3.59 18.55
CA LYS A 96 -14.23 -4.75 17.68
C LYS A 96 -12.84 -5.29 17.39
N VAL A 97 -12.79 -6.59 17.10
CA VAL A 97 -11.56 -7.30 16.74
C VAL A 97 -11.77 -8.02 15.42
N PHE A 98 -10.87 -7.76 14.47
CA PHE A 98 -10.88 -8.36 13.15
C PHE A 98 -9.64 -9.23 12.95
N PHE A 99 -9.80 -10.33 12.22
CA PHE A 99 -8.72 -11.23 11.85
C PHE A 99 -8.49 -11.12 10.35
N LEU A 100 -7.24 -10.91 9.94
CA LEU A 100 -6.84 -10.93 8.55
C LEU A 100 -5.73 -11.94 8.36
N TYR A 101 -5.93 -12.90 7.48
CA TYR A 101 -4.89 -13.81 7.03
C TYR A 101 -4.38 -13.40 5.66
N CYS A 102 -3.07 -13.30 5.54
CA CYS A 102 -2.39 -12.93 4.31
C CYS A 102 -1.29 -13.94 4.02
N PRO A 103 -1.39 -14.71 2.92
CA PRO A 103 -0.30 -15.55 2.45
C PRO A 103 0.96 -14.74 2.12
N ALA A 104 2.11 -15.40 2.07
CA ALA A 104 3.37 -14.74 1.72
C ALA A 104 3.27 -14.04 0.35
N TRP A 105 3.78 -12.80 0.28
CA TRP A 105 3.81 -11.95 -0.92
C TRP A 105 2.45 -11.45 -1.42
N GLU A 106 1.41 -11.65 -0.63
CA GLU A 106 0.06 -11.26 -0.99
C GLU A 106 -0.42 -10.02 -0.24
N GLY A 107 -1.49 -9.43 -0.75
CA GLY A 107 -2.13 -8.28 -0.14
C GLY A 107 -3.64 -8.28 -0.32
N GLY A 108 -4.28 -7.37 0.37
CA GLY A 108 -5.72 -7.16 0.31
C GLY A 108 -6.10 -5.77 0.77
N LYS A 109 -7.27 -5.32 0.34
CA LYS A 109 -7.92 -4.11 0.83
C LYS A 109 -9.26 -4.52 1.44
N PHE A 110 -9.50 -4.08 2.66
CA PHE A 110 -10.66 -4.46 3.44
C PHE A 110 -11.41 -3.20 3.88
N PRO A 111 -12.71 -3.09 3.54
CA PRO A 111 -13.56 -2.06 4.10
C PRO A 111 -14.00 -2.46 5.51
N PHE A 112 -13.56 -1.69 6.51
CA PHE A 112 -14.02 -1.82 7.90
C PHE A 112 -14.70 -0.51 8.31
N PRO A 113 -16.02 -0.38 8.10
CA PRO A 113 -16.76 0.84 8.42
C PRO A 113 -16.72 1.22 9.90
N GLU A 114 -16.38 0.28 10.78
CA GLU A 114 -16.18 0.48 12.21
C GLU A 114 -14.78 1.01 12.53
N CYS A 115 -13.78 0.78 11.69
CA CYS A 115 -12.43 1.32 11.90
C CYS A 115 -12.29 2.72 11.29
N LYS A 116 -13.23 3.64 11.49
CA LYS A 116 -13.10 5.03 10.98
C LYS A 116 -12.08 5.86 11.76
N THR A 117 -11.98 5.57 13.05
CA THR A 117 -11.05 6.18 14.01
C THR A 117 -9.70 5.46 13.99
N ALA A 118 -8.74 5.93 14.78
CA ALA A 118 -7.44 5.28 14.90
C ALA A 118 -7.57 3.82 15.37
N LEU A 119 -6.75 2.93 14.83
CA LEU A 119 -6.68 1.55 15.31
C LEU A 119 -6.13 1.53 16.74
N GLN A 120 -6.80 0.78 17.61
CA GLN A 120 -6.41 0.64 19.02
C GLN A 120 -5.26 -0.36 19.17
N SER A 121 -5.24 -1.40 18.33
CA SER A 121 -4.18 -2.39 18.32
C SER A 121 -4.04 -3.03 16.95
N VAL A 122 -2.80 -3.39 16.60
CA VAL A 122 -2.48 -4.23 15.45
C VAL A 122 -1.40 -5.21 15.90
N THR A 123 -1.74 -6.48 15.97
CA THR A 123 -0.86 -7.53 16.51
C THR A 123 -0.76 -8.67 15.51
N ASN A 124 0.45 -9.21 15.39
CA ASN A 124 0.73 -10.41 14.63
C ASN A 124 0.52 -11.64 15.52
N VAL A 125 -0.18 -12.65 15.01
CA VAL A 125 -0.43 -13.90 15.72
C VAL A 125 -0.02 -15.10 14.88
N GLN A 126 0.39 -16.18 15.56
CA GLN A 126 0.65 -17.47 14.94
C GLN A 126 -0.18 -18.56 15.61
N ASN A 127 -0.43 -19.63 14.86
CA ASN A 127 -1.04 -20.84 15.40
C ASN A 127 -0.09 -21.50 16.40
N ASP A 128 -0.65 -22.01 17.49
CA ASP A 128 0.06 -22.98 18.32
C ASP A 128 0.40 -24.23 17.48
N PRO A 129 1.60 -24.80 17.66
CA PRO A 129 2.02 -26.00 16.93
C PRO A 129 1.04 -27.17 17.12
#